data_AF-A0AAU2F6C5-F1
#
_entry.id   AF-A0AAU2F6C5-F1
#
_cell.length_a   1.000
_cell.length_b   1.000
_cell.length_c   1.000
_cell.angle_alpha   90.00
_cell.angle_beta   90.00
_cell.angle_gamma   90.00
#
_symmetry.space_group_name_H-M   'P 1'
#
loop_
_entity.id
_entity.type
_entity.pdbx_description
1 polymer ?
#
loop_
_entity_poly.entity_id
_entity_poly.type
_entity_poly.pdbx_seq_one_letter_code
_entity_poly.pdbx_strand_id
1 'polypeptide(L)'
;MRGVPRGGTRPLNRSVRGCAPPGRRRHAVTGATLLLLAAGAGPAFAVSAGDANSPERDAQLVYCLAPVHRTDLLTAAVRLGLLKADTKVTPEQWAKDHDDDFGRACAALMAAESDSPGTAARAKEADEDGWLMTALKQLPLLLLGALLTLVGQSYERGSAERRSLRLELRTTENAYRDAVRDYLAAYGVSYAQADHLPVRSAREALTAALSRVPGPAARLAAAERIADGLPLAEPLPRNSGTYLLDDETRTRIANEEHASVASCLRALPELNRAFLYWSWRTRRPGSAQSGTTEGAE
;
A
#
# COMPACT_ATOMS: atom_id res chain seq x y z
N MET A 1 -15.30 -14.16 72.66
CA MET A 1 -14.39 -13.71 71.58
C MET A 1 -14.58 -14.65 70.39
N ARG A 2 -15.36 -14.23 69.37
CA ARG A 2 -15.60 -15.04 68.16
C ARG A 2 -14.61 -14.61 67.08
N GLY A 3 -13.82 -15.56 66.59
CA GLY A 3 -12.81 -15.35 65.56
C GLY A 3 -13.44 -15.00 64.22
N VAL A 4 -12.96 -13.93 63.61
CA VAL A 4 -13.34 -13.50 62.27
C VAL A 4 -12.56 -14.36 61.26
N PRO A 5 -13.23 -15.08 60.33
CA PRO A 5 -12.55 -15.85 59.32
C PRO A 5 -11.89 -14.90 58.31
N ARG A 6 -10.56 -14.96 58.23
CA ARG A 6 -9.79 -14.34 57.15
C ARG A 6 -10.11 -15.07 55.85
N GLY A 7 -11.02 -14.49 55.06
CA GLY A 7 -11.29 -14.92 53.70
C GLY A 7 -10.05 -14.77 52.84
N GLY A 8 -9.48 -15.90 52.41
CA GLY A 8 -8.36 -15.94 51.49
C GLY A 8 -8.77 -15.40 50.13
N THR A 9 -8.38 -14.17 49.85
CA THR A 9 -8.44 -13.59 48.51
C THR A 9 -7.46 -14.34 47.62
N ARG A 10 -7.98 -15.28 46.81
CA ARG A 10 -7.23 -15.84 45.69
C ARG A 10 -6.89 -14.68 44.75
N PRO A 11 -5.61 -14.43 44.43
CA PRO A 11 -5.26 -13.45 43.42
C PRO A 11 -5.89 -13.90 42.10
N LEU A 12 -6.72 -13.04 41.52
CA LEU A 12 -7.17 -13.21 40.15
C LEU A 12 -5.91 -13.20 39.28
N ASN A 13 -5.49 -14.39 38.88
CA ASN A 13 -4.43 -14.61 37.92
C ASN A 13 -4.92 -14.10 36.57
N ARG A 14 -4.94 -12.76 36.41
CA ARG A 14 -5.17 -12.09 35.14
C ARG A 14 -3.95 -12.48 34.32
N SER A 15 -4.09 -13.59 33.60
CA SER A 15 -3.14 -14.02 32.59
C SER A 15 -3.07 -12.88 31.59
N VAL A 16 -2.13 -11.96 31.84
CA VAL A 16 -1.69 -10.96 30.90
C VAL A 16 -1.23 -11.80 29.73
N ARG A 17 -2.11 -12.01 28.75
CA ARG A 17 -1.73 -12.44 27.41
C ARG A 17 -0.97 -11.27 26.83
N GLY A 18 0.22 -11.03 27.39
CA GLY A 18 1.17 -10.10 26.85
C GLY A 18 1.37 -10.52 25.42
N CYS A 19 1.42 -9.54 24.53
CA CYS A 19 1.96 -9.69 23.19
C CYS A 19 3.38 -10.25 23.34
N ALA A 20 3.48 -11.58 23.50
CA ALA A 20 4.72 -12.25 23.73
C ALA A 20 5.56 -11.98 22.48
N PRO A 21 6.73 -11.33 22.62
CA PRO A 21 7.53 -10.99 21.46
C PRO A 21 7.88 -12.30 20.74
N PRO A 22 7.61 -12.43 19.44
CA PRO A 22 8.01 -13.62 18.71
C PRO A 22 9.53 -13.76 18.85
N GLY A 23 9.96 -14.89 19.41
CA GLY A 23 11.38 -15.19 19.65
C GLY A 23 12.21 -14.86 18.42
N ARG A 24 13.08 -13.85 18.54
CA ARG A 24 14.02 -13.42 17.50
C ARG A 24 15.04 -14.54 17.26
N ARG A 25 14.71 -15.49 16.39
CA ARG A 25 15.72 -16.37 15.78
C ARG A 25 16.47 -15.56 14.74
N ARG A 26 17.66 -15.07 15.11
CA ARG A 26 18.61 -14.44 14.20
C ARG A 26 19.16 -15.52 13.26
N HIS A 27 18.50 -15.74 12.13
CA HIS A 27 19.12 -16.45 11.03
C HIS A 27 19.81 -15.42 10.14
N ALA A 28 21.14 -15.41 10.21
CA ALA A 28 21.98 -14.80 9.20
C ALA A 28 21.72 -15.55 7.89
N VAL A 29 20.96 -14.95 6.99
CA VAL A 29 20.81 -15.42 5.61
C VAL A 29 21.78 -14.61 4.77
N THR A 30 23.01 -15.09 4.73
CA THR A 30 23.93 -14.87 3.61
C THR A 30 23.34 -15.61 2.41
N GLY A 31 23.02 -14.88 1.35
CA GLY A 31 22.57 -15.47 0.09
C GLY A 31 21.48 -14.67 -0.59
N ALA A 32 21.87 -13.61 -1.29
CA ALA A 32 21.08 -13.04 -2.37
C ALA A 32 22.02 -12.67 -3.51
N THR A 33 22.38 -13.71 -4.24
CA THR A 33 23.02 -13.69 -5.54
C THR A 33 22.04 -13.13 -6.58
N LEU A 34 22.51 -12.15 -7.36
CA LEU A 34 22.11 -11.78 -8.73
C LEU A 34 20.61 -11.56 -9.04
N LEU A 35 20.23 -10.29 -9.20
CA LEU A 35 19.24 -9.82 -10.18
C LEU A 35 19.50 -8.34 -10.49
N LEU A 36 20.60 -8.08 -11.19
CA LEU A 36 20.95 -6.81 -11.82
C LEU A 36 20.81 -7.01 -13.32
N LEU A 37 19.58 -6.90 -13.84
CA LEU A 37 19.28 -6.75 -15.27
C LEU A 37 17.77 -6.48 -15.45
N ALA A 38 17.37 -5.25 -15.18
CA ALA A 38 16.17 -4.64 -15.74
C ALA A 38 16.28 -3.10 -15.62
N ALA A 39 17.38 -2.55 -16.13
CA ALA A 39 17.40 -1.17 -16.59
C ALA A 39 16.88 -1.21 -18.03
N GLY A 40 15.61 -0.85 -18.23
CA GLY A 40 14.98 -0.89 -19.55
C GLY A 40 13.54 -0.41 -19.50
N ALA A 41 13.36 0.85 -19.89
CA ALA A 41 12.12 1.45 -20.39
C ALA A 41 10.87 1.29 -19.51
N GLY A 42 10.73 2.15 -18.49
CA GLY A 42 9.40 2.54 -18.03
C GLY A 42 8.73 3.43 -19.10
N PRO A 43 7.42 3.27 -19.38
CA PRO A 43 6.71 4.17 -20.27
C PRO A 43 6.57 5.54 -19.58
N ALA A 44 7.43 6.47 -19.98
CA ALA A 44 7.38 7.87 -19.57
C ALA A 44 6.29 8.60 -20.37
N PHE A 45 5.02 8.31 -20.08
CA PHE A 45 3.89 9.07 -20.62
C PHE A 45 3.08 9.75 -19.51
N ALA A 46 3.76 10.18 -18.44
CA ALA A 46 3.26 11.30 -17.65
C ALA A 46 4.00 12.53 -18.19
N VAL A 47 3.41 13.13 -19.23
CA VAL A 47 3.76 14.48 -19.69
C VAL A 47 3.43 15.44 -18.54
N SER A 48 4.32 15.51 -17.55
CA SER A 48 4.54 16.76 -16.83
C SER A 48 4.92 17.76 -17.90
N ALA A 49 4.34 18.97 -17.85
CA ALA A 49 4.81 20.12 -18.60
C ALA A 49 6.27 20.40 -18.20
N GLY A 50 7.19 19.65 -18.80
CA GLY A 50 8.62 19.75 -18.61
C GLY A 50 9.11 21.02 -19.28
N ASP A 51 10.21 21.54 -18.75
CA ASP A 51 10.89 22.73 -19.23
C ASP A 51 10.89 22.82 -20.76
N ALA A 52 10.63 24.01 -21.30
CA ALA A 52 10.52 24.27 -22.74
C ALA A 52 11.73 23.84 -23.58
N ASN A 53 12.84 23.43 -22.94
CA ASN A 53 14.09 22.98 -23.55
C ASN A 53 14.38 21.48 -23.33
N SER A 54 13.37 20.65 -23.05
CA SER A 54 13.56 19.21 -22.88
C SER A 54 13.72 18.51 -24.25
N PRO A 55 14.71 17.61 -24.42
CA PRO A 55 14.94 16.89 -25.67
C PRO A 55 13.77 15.99 -26.08
N GLU A 56 12.93 15.60 -25.12
CA GLU A 56 11.68 14.90 -25.38
C GLU A 56 10.69 15.77 -26.16
N ARG A 57 10.63 17.09 -25.91
CA ARG A 57 9.76 18.03 -26.63
C ARG A 57 10.20 18.19 -28.09
N ASP A 58 11.51 18.26 -28.33
CA ASP A 58 12.05 18.32 -29.71
C ASP A 58 11.68 17.08 -30.52
N ALA A 59 11.77 15.89 -29.91
CA ALA A 59 11.37 14.64 -30.56
C ALA A 59 9.87 14.62 -30.91
N GLN A 60 9.00 15.09 -29.99
CA GLN A 60 7.57 15.20 -30.23
C GLN A 60 7.24 16.18 -31.36
N LEU A 61 7.92 17.32 -31.38
CA LEU A 61 7.72 18.34 -32.41
C LEU A 61 8.14 17.82 -33.79
N VAL A 62 9.29 17.14 -33.90
CA VAL A 62 9.72 16.50 -35.15
C VAL A 62 8.73 15.43 -35.60
N TYR A 63 8.23 14.61 -34.69
CA TYR A 63 7.22 13.58 -34.98
C TYR A 63 5.93 14.18 -35.56
N CYS A 64 5.35 15.16 -34.86
CA CYS A 64 4.07 15.76 -35.24
C CYS A 64 4.15 16.67 -36.47
N LEU A 65 5.32 17.23 -36.79
CA LEU A 65 5.53 18.02 -38.02
C LEU A 65 5.89 17.19 -39.25
N ALA A 66 6.17 15.89 -39.09
CA ALA A 66 6.45 15.01 -40.21
C ALA A 66 5.25 14.95 -41.18
N PRO A 67 5.46 14.98 -42.51
CA PRO A 67 4.37 15.09 -43.50
C PRO A 67 3.26 14.06 -43.34
N VAL A 68 3.59 12.87 -42.85
CA VAL A 68 2.66 11.75 -42.66
C VAL A 68 1.63 12.03 -41.56
N HIS A 69 1.99 12.77 -40.51
CA HIS A 69 1.15 13.01 -39.33
C HIS A 69 0.40 14.34 -39.36
N ARG A 70 0.67 15.22 -40.34
CA ARG A 70 0.10 16.59 -40.39
C ARG A 70 -1.42 16.61 -40.42
N THR A 71 -2.02 15.75 -41.25
CA THR A 71 -3.48 15.68 -41.39
C THR A 71 -4.14 15.14 -40.12
N ASP A 72 -3.53 14.13 -39.51
CA ASP A 72 -4.05 13.52 -38.29
C ASP A 72 -3.89 14.44 -37.08
N LEU A 73 -2.79 15.20 -37.02
CA LEU A 73 -2.57 16.24 -36.02
C LEU A 73 -3.65 17.33 -36.08
N LEU A 74 -3.94 17.87 -37.28
CA LEU A 74 -5.01 18.87 -37.44
C LEU A 74 -6.38 18.27 -37.10
N THR A 75 -6.61 17.01 -37.45
CA THR A 75 -7.85 16.30 -37.09
C THR A 75 -7.98 16.14 -35.57
N ALA A 76 -6.89 15.79 -34.87
CA ALA A 76 -6.86 15.72 -33.42
C ALA A 76 -7.12 17.10 -32.79
N ALA A 77 -6.51 18.16 -33.32
CA ALA A 77 -6.73 19.53 -32.87
C ALA A 77 -8.20 19.97 -33.00
N VAL A 78 -8.85 19.64 -34.12
CA VAL A 78 -10.29 19.92 -34.33
C VAL A 78 -11.15 19.12 -33.34
N ARG A 79 -10.85 17.83 -33.13
CA ARG A 79 -11.58 16.97 -32.18
C ARG A 79 -11.46 17.44 -30.73
N LEU A 80 -10.31 17.98 -30.35
CA LEU A 80 -10.08 18.57 -29.03
C LEU A 80 -10.66 19.98 -28.88
N GLY A 81 -11.22 20.55 -29.95
CA GLY A 81 -11.74 21.92 -29.97
C GLY A 81 -10.66 23.00 -29.91
N LEU A 82 -9.41 22.65 -30.22
CA LEU A 82 -8.26 23.58 -30.26
C LEU A 82 -8.19 24.33 -31.60
N LEU A 83 -8.74 23.74 -32.66
CA LEU A 83 -8.87 24.37 -33.98
C LEU A 83 -10.32 24.29 -34.48
N LYS A 84 -10.75 25.28 -35.28
CA LYS A 84 -12.00 25.18 -36.05
C LYS A 84 -11.76 24.39 -37.34
N ALA A 85 -12.75 23.61 -37.78
CA ALA A 85 -12.62 22.73 -38.94
C ALA A 85 -12.24 23.44 -40.26
N ASP A 86 -12.65 24.70 -40.43
CA ASP A 86 -12.41 25.48 -41.66
C ASP A 86 -11.15 26.38 -41.58
N THR A 87 -10.40 26.32 -40.48
CA THR A 87 -9.22 27.16 -40.31
C THR A 87 -8.07 26.66 -41.19
N LYS A 88 -7.66 27.48 -42.17
CA LYS A 88 -6.46 27.24 -42.97
C LYS A 88 -5.22 27.72 -42.21
N VAL A 89 -4.66 26.86 -41.36
CA VAL A 89 -3.37 27.09 -40.70
C VAL A 89 -2.40 25.98 -41.09
N THR A 90 -1.14 26.31 -41.31
CA THR A 90 -0.09 25.29 -41.46
C THR A 90 0.32 24.80 -40.07
N PRO A 91 0.62 23.50 -39.88
CA PRO A 91 1.07 22.96 -38.60
C PRO A 91 2.29 23.70 -38.03
N GLU A 92 3.21 24.16 -38.88
CA GLU A 92 4.39 24.91 -38.48
C GLU A 92 4.04 26.29 -37.92
N GLN A 93 3.11 27.00 -38.58
CA GLN A 93 2.65 28.30 -38.11
C GLN A 93 1.86 28.15 -36.81
N TRP A 94 1.05 27.10 -36.71
CA TRP A 94 0.28 26.80 -35.51
C TRP A 94 1.16 26.43 -34.32
N ALA A 95 2.20 25.60 -34.52
CA ALA A 95 3.18 25.28 -33.49
C ALA A 95 3.89 26.53 -32.95
N LYS A 96 4.17 27.50 -33.82
CA LYS A 96 4.85 28.76 -33.45
C LYS A 96 3.92 29.71 -32.68
N ASP A 97 2.68 29.86 -33.13
CA ASP A 97 1.75 30.85 -32.58
C ASP A 97 0.96 30.31 -31.37
N HIS A 98 0.82 28.99 -31.26
CA HIS A 98 -0.01 28.28 -30.27
C HIS A 98 0.68 27.01 -29.73
N ASP A 99 1.92 27.15 -29.27
CA ASP A 99 2.79 26.05 -28.82
C ASP A 99 2.12 25.10 -27.80
N ASP A 100 1.41 25.63 -26.81
CA ASP A 100 0.73 24.81 -25.79
C ASP A 100 -0.42 23.96 -26.37
N ASP A 101 -1.24 24.54 -27.26
CA ASP A 101 -2.35 23.83 -27.90
C ASP A 101 -1.84 22.81 -28.93
N PHE A 102 -0.78 23.16 -29.65
CA PHE A 102 -0.07 22.24 -30.53
C PHE A 102 0.47 21.03 -29.75
N GLY A 103 1.14 21.27 -28.62
CA GLY A 103 1.66 20.22 -27.75
C GLY A 103 0.57 19.28 -27.25
N ARG A 104 -0.60 19.83 -26.87
CA ARG A 104 -1.75 19.01 -26.44
C ARG A 104 -2.32 18.15 -27.55
N ALA A 105 -2.46 18.68 -28.77
CA ALA A 105 -2.93 17.89 -29.91
C ALA A 105 -1.91 16.83 -30.33
N CYS A 106 -0.61 17.17 -30.31
CA CYS A 106 0.48 16.24 -30.61
C CYS A 106 0.52 15.08 -29.60
N ALA A 107 0.39 15.37 -28.30
CA ALA A 107 0.29 14.35 -27.26
C ALA A 107 -0.92 13.44 -27.45
N ALA A 108 -2.08 14.00 -27.80
CA ALA A 108 -3.29 13.22 -28.08
C ALA A 108 -3.15 12.34 -29.32
N LEU A 109 -2.48 12.83 -30.37
CA LEU A 109 -2.19 12.07 -31.58
C LEU A 109 -1.29 10.86 -31.27
N MET A 110 -0.17 11.08 -30.57
CA MET A 110 0.73 10.00 -30.17
C MET A 110 0.02 8.97 -29.27
N ALA A 111 -0.84 9.41 -28.35
CA ALA A 111 -1.65 8.51 -27.53
C ALA A 111 -2.60 7.67 -28.39
N ALA A 112 -3.32 8.30 -29.33
CA ALA A 112 -4.24 7.61 -30.24
C ALA A 112 -3.54 6.59 -31.16
N GLU A 113 -2.32 6.90 -31.63
CA GLU A 113 -1.52 5.97 -32.43
C GLU A 113 -0.95 4.83 -31.58
N SER A 114 -0.59 5.09 -30.32
CA SER A 114 -0.14 4.05 -29.38
C SER A 114 -1.26 3.08 -28.96
N ASP A 115 -2.51 3.55 -28.96
CA ASP A 115 -3.71 2.76 -28.64
C ASP A 115 -4.27 2.00 -29.85
N SER A 116 -3.74 2.21 -31.07
CA SER A 116 -4.20 1.54 -32.28
C SER A 116 -3.37 0.27 -32.55
N PRO A 117 -3.86 -0.93 -32.24
CA PRO A 117 -3.15 -2.18 -32.51
C PRO A 117 -3.04 -2.53 -34.02
N GLY A 118 -3.39 -1.61 -34.92
CA GLY A 118 -3.66 -1.90 -36.34
C GLY A 118 -2.53 -1.64 -37.35
N THR A 119 -1.44 -0.96 -36.98
CA THR A 119 -0.41 -0.57 -37.98
C THR A 119 0.55 -1.69 -38.35
N ALA A 120 0.63 -2.77 -37.58
CA ALA A 120 1.40 -3.97 -37.95
C ALA A 120 0.73 -4.80 -39.07
N ALA A 121 -0.56 -4.59 -39.36
CA ALA A 121 -1.31 -5.40 -40.32
C ALA A 121 -1.38 -4.82 -41.75
N ARG A 122 -0.93 -3.57 -41.98
CA ARG A 122 -1.03 -2.91 -43.30
C ARG A 122 0.25 -2.95 -44.15
N ALA A 123 1.33 -3.55 -43.65
CA ALA A 123 2.57 -3.72 -44.39
C ALA A 123 2.77 -5.20 -44.79
N LYS A 124 1.95 -5.72 -45.72
CA LYS A 124 2.29 -6.80 -46.66
C LYS A 124 1.06 -7.30 -47.41
N GLU A 125 0.72 -6.63 -48.50
CA GLU A 125 0.18 -7.32 -49.69
C GLU A 125 1.39 -7.84 -50.49
N ALA A 126 2.09 -8.84 -49.95
CA ALA A 126 3.10 -9.60 -50.68
C ALA A 126 3.44 -10.87 -49.89
N ASP A 127 3.05 -12.01 -50.47
CA ASP A 127 3.42 -13.38 -50.10
C ASP A 127 2.60 -14.02 -48.95
N GLU A 128 1.47 -14.62 -49.33
CA GLU A 128 0.43 -15.14 -48.43
C GLU A 128 0.85 -16.38 -47.62
N ASP A 129 1.96 -17.05 -47.96
CA ASP A 129 2.34 -18.32 -47.32
C ASP A 129 3.45 -18.20 -46.25
N GLY A 130 4.16 -17.07 -46.16
CA GLY A 130 5.30 -16.89 -45.23
C GLY A 130 5.02 -16.03 -44.00
N TRP A 131 4.01 -15.14 -44.07
CA TRP A 131 3.76 -14.14 -43.02
C TRP A 131 3.07 -14.73 -41.78
N LEU A 132 2.20 -15.73 -41.96
CA LEU A 132 1.48 -16.37 -40.87
C LEU A 132 2.43 -17.15 -39.95
N MET A 133 3.43 -17.84 -40.52
CA MET A 133 4.48 -18.53 -39.76
C MET A 133 5.44 -17.57 -39.05
N THR A 134 5.70 -16.38 -39.62
CA THR A 134 6.51 -15.36 -38.94
C THR A 134 5.72 -14.62 -37.86
N ALA A 135 4.43 -14.36 -38.07
CA ALA A 135 3.51 -13.84 -37.05
C ALA A 135 3.35 -14.82 -35.88
N LEU A 136 3.21 -16.13 -36.14
CA LEU A 136 3.16 -17.14 -35.09
C LEU A 136 4.45 -17.20 -34.26
N LYS A 137 5.62 -17.00 -34.90
CA LYS A 137 6.92 -16.94 -34.20
C LYS A 137 7.09 -15.67 -33.36
N GLN A 138 6.42 -14.57 -33.72
CA GLN A 138 6.43 -13.32 -32.94
C GLN A 138 5.29 -13.23 -31.91
N LEU A 139 4.28 -14.08 -32.01
CA LEU A 139 3.16 -14.17 -31.08
C LEU A 139 3.60 -14.25 -29.59
N PRO A 140 4.65 -15.01 -29.21
CA PRO A 140 5.10 -15.05 -27.81
C PRO A 140 5.59 -13.70 -27.31
N LEU A 141 6.25 -12.90 -28.15
CA LEU A 141 6.75 -11.57 -27.78
C LEU A 141 5.60 -10.57 -27.62
N LEU A 142 4.61 -10.61 -28.53
CA LEU A 142 3.41 -9.77 -28.44
C LEU A 142 2.54 -10.14 -27.22
N LEU A 143 2.35 -11.44 -26.98
CA LEU A 143 1.64 -11.94 -25.80
C LEU A 143 2.37 -11.51 -24.50
N LEU A 144 3.70 -11.61 -24.49
CA LEU A 144 4.51 -11.17 -23.34
C LEU A 144 4.37 -9.67 -23.10
N GLY A 145 4.38 -8.85 -24.17
CA GLY A 145 4.14 -7.41 -24.08
C GLY A 145 2.74 -7.07 -23.51
N ALA A 146 1.69 -7.70 -24.02
CA ALA A 146 0.33 -7.51 -23.53
C ALA A 146 0.17 -7.94 -22.05
N LEU A 147 0.77 -9.07 -21.67
CA LEU A 147 0.80 -9.52 -20.27
C LEU A 147 1.56 -8.53 -19.38
N LEU A 148 2.68 -7.99 -19.85
CA LEU A 148 3.45 -6.99 -19.10
C LEU A 148 2.63 -5.70 -18.87
N THR A 149 1.90 -5.24 -19.89
CA THR A 149 1.00 -4.08 -19.78
C THR A 149 -0.13 -4.35 -18.79
N LEU A 150 -0.75 -5.54 -18.85
CA LEU A 150 -1.83 -5.91 -17.92
C LEU A 150 -1.32 -6.01 -16.48
N VAL A 151 -0.11 -6.53 -16.27
CA VAL A 151 0.57 -6.53 -14.97
C VAL A 151 0.90 -5.11 -14.52
N GLY A 152 1.32 -4.22 -15.41
CA GLY A 152 1.59 -2.81 -15.13
C GLY A 152 0.34 -2.07 -14.63
N GLN A 153 -0.77 -2.17 -15.36
CA GLN A 153 -2.05 -1.54 -14.95
C GLN A 153 -2.59 -2.12 -13.63
N SER A 154 -2.45 -3.44 -13.44
CA SER A 154 -2.83 -4.10 -12.19
C SER A 154 -1.95 -3.63 -11.03
N TYR A 155 -0.66 -3.40 -11.28
CA TYR A 155 0.28 -2.91 -10.27
C TYR A 155 -0.04 -1.48 -9.85
N GLU A 156 -0.35 -0.59 -10.80
CA GLU A 156 -0.71 0.80 -10.50
C GLU A 156 -1.95 0.89 -9.62
N ARG A 157 -3.04 0.19 -10.01
CA ARG A 157 -4.28 0.14 -9.24
C ARG A 157 -4.05 -0.43 -7.84
N GLY A 158 -3.34 -1.56 -7.75
CA GLY A 158 -2.97 -2.15 -6.47
C GLY A 158 -2.04 -1.28 -5.63
N SER A 159 -1.21 -0.44 -6.25
CA SER A 159 -0.33 0.48 -5.52
C SER A 159 -1.10 1.65 -4.91
N ALA A 160 -2.11 2.19 -5.61
CA ALA A 160 -2.93 3.28 -5.12
C ALA A 160 -3.76 2.86 -3.91
N GLU A 161 -4.42 1.70 -3.98
CA GLU A 161 -5.17 1.10 -2.86
C GLU A 161 -4.27 0.82 -1.65
N ARG A 162 -3.04 0.35 -1.87
CA ARG A 162 -2.08 0.15 -0.78
C ARG A 162 -1.63 1.45 -0.14
N ARG A 163 -1.50 2.53 -0.92
CA ARG A 163 -1.16 3.86 -0.41
C ARG A 163 -2.30 4.42 0.43
N SER A 164 -3.55 4.34 -0.05
CA SER A 164 -4.72 4.82 0.70
C SER A 164 -4.88 4.07 2.01
N LEU A 165 -4.81 2.74 2.01
CA LEU A 165 -4.89 1.94 3.23
C LEU A 165 -3.73 2.23 4.19
N ARG A 166 -2.50 2.43 3.67
CA ARG A 166 -1.36 2.79 4.52
C ARG A 166 -1.58 4.12 5.21
N LEU A 167 -2.13 5.10 4.49
CA LEU A 167 -2.48 6.40 5.06
C LEU A 167 -3.58 6.23 6.11
N GLU A 168 -4.63 5.49 5.80
CA GLU A 168 -5.72 5.19 6.73
C GLU A 168 -5.20 4.54 8.02
N LEU A 169 -4.40 3.48 7.92
CA LEU A 169 -3.80 2.80 9.07
C LEU A 169 -2.96 3.75 9.92
N ARG A 170 -2.12 4.59 9.29
CA ARG A 170 -1.31 5.59 10.01
C ARG A 170 -2.18 6.61 10.72
N THR A 171 -3.25 7.09 10.08
CA THR A 171 -4.19 8.04 10.66
C THR A 171 -4.89 7.43 11.87
N THR A 172 -5.44 6.21 11.75
CA THR A 172 -6.09 5.52 12.86
C THR A 172 -5.12 5.14 13.98
N GLU A 173 -3.88 4.77 13.64
CA GLU A 173 -2.82 4.48 14.61
C GLU A 173 -2.47 5.74 15.43
N ASN A 174 -2.31 6.89 14.76
CA ASN A 174 -2.03 8.15 15.44
C ASN A 174 -3.20 8.59 16.32
N ALA A 175 -4.43 8.52 15.81
CA ALA A 175 -5.62 8.84 16.59
C ALA A 175 -5.75 7.96 17.84
N TYR A 176 -5.45 6.66 17.72
CA TYR A 176 -5.41 5.76 18.87
C TYR A 176 -4.29 6.10 19.85
N ARG A 177 -3.07 6.40 19.37
CA ARG A 177 -1.95 6.81 20.21
C ARG A 177 -2.26 8.09 20.99
N ASP A 178 -2.84 9.09 20.33
CA ASP A 178 -3.21 10.36 20.95
C ASP A 178 -4.31 10.16 21.99
N ALA A 179 -5.39 9.43 21.65
CA ALA A 179 -6.47 9.13 22.59
C ALA A 179 -5.97 8.37 23.84
N VAL A 180 -5.06 7.40 23.66
CA VAL A 180 -4.44 6.67 24.77
C VAL A 180 -3.58 7.59 25.63
N ARG A 181 -2.73 8.42 25.01
CA ARG A 181 -1.88 9.37 25.76
C ARG A 181 -2.75 10.29 26.62
N ASP A 182 -3.78 10.86 26.03
CA ASP A 182 -4.66 11.83 26.70
C ASP A 182 -5.45 11.16 27.84
N TYR A 183 -5.97 9.96 27.61
CA TYR A 183 -6.64 9.16 28.64
C TYR A 183 -5.70 8.80 29.80
N LEU A 184 -4.50 8.30 29.51
CA LEU A 184 -3.53 7.89 30.54
C LEU A 184 -2.99 9.08 31.34
N ALA A 185 -2.80 10.24 30.69
CA ALA A 185 -2.43 11.48 31.36
C ALA A 185 -3.55 11.95 32.31
N ALA A 186 -4.81 11.96 31.85
CA ALA A 186 -5.96 12.30 32.69
C ALA A 186 -6.13 11.30 33.85
N TYR A 187 -5.96 10.01 33.60
CA TYR A 187 -6.06 8.94 34.61
C TYR A 187 -5.01 9.07 35.72
N GLY A 188 -3.78 9.46 35.38
CA GLY A 188 -2.71 9.70 36.36
C GLY A 188 -3.01 10.86 37.31
N VAL A 189 -3.68 11.92 36.81
CA VAL A 189 -4.05 13.09 37.61
C VAL A 189 -5.34 12.84 38.40
N SER A 190 -6.42 12.53 37.69
CA SER A 190 -7.74 12.36 38.28
C SER A 190 -8.60 11.41 37.46
N TYR A 191 -8.87 10.24 38.04
CA TYR A 191 -9.77 9.24 37.45
C TYR A 191 -11.12 9.83 37.03
N ALA A 192 -11.69 10.76 37.82
CA ALA A 192 -13.00 11.33 37.54
C ALA A 192 -13.05 12.11 36.21
N GLN A 193 -11.90 12.56 35.71
CA GLN A 193 -11.77 13.30 34.45
C GLN A 193 -11.35 12.41 33.27
N ALA A 194 -10.97 11.15 33.52
CA ALA A 194 -10.47 10.25 32.49
C ALA A 194 -11.62 9.62 31.69
N ASP A 195 -11.96 10.23 30.55
CA ASP A 195 -12.94 9.67 29.62
C ASP A 195 -12.30 8.57 28.74
N HIS A 196 -12.83 7.34 28.84
CA HIS A 196 -12.38 6.19 28.06
C HIS A 196 -13.05 6.09 26.68
N LEU A 197 -14.14 6.84 26.43
CA LEU A 197 -14.87 6.77 25.17
C LEU A 197 -13.99 7.07 23.93
N PRO A 198 -13.10 8.09 23.94
CA PRO A 198 -12.21 8.36 22.81
C PRO A 198 -11.25 7.19 22.52
N VAL A 199 -10.70 6.56 23.56
CA VAL A 199 -9.81 5.40 23.44
C VAL A 199 -10.55 4.22 22.80
N ARG A 200 -11.76 3.92 23.28
CA ARG A 200 -12.58 2.84 22.73
C ARG A 200 -12.91 3.09 21.25
N SER A 201 -13.36 4.30 20.91
CA SER A 201 -13.68 4.66 19.53
C SER A 201 -12.46 4.56 18.60
N ALA A 202 -11.30 5.05 19.03
CA ALA A 202 -10.09 4.99 18.23
C ALA A 202 -9.56 3.55 18.09
N ARG A 203 -9.72 2.72 19.13
CA ARG A 203 -9.40 1.29 19.08
C ARG A 203 -10.27 0.55 18.06
N GLU A 204 -11.59 0.76 18.09
CA GLU A 204 -12.52 0.17 17.13
C GLU A 204 -12.20 0.59 15.69
N ALA A 205 -11.89 1.87 15.46
CA ALA A 205 -11.48 2.37 14.16
C ALA A 205 -10.18 1.69 13.65
N LEU A 206 -9.17 1.52 14.53
CA LEU A 206 -7.93 0.83 14.19
C LEU A 206 -8.17 -0.67 13.92
N THR A 207 -8.99 -1.34 14.72
CA THR A 207 -9.40 -2.73 14.47
C THR A 207 -10.11 -2.88 13.13
N ALA A 208 -11.02 -1.96 12.78
CA ALA A 208 -11.70 -1.95 11.49
C ALA A 208 -10.70 -1.77 10.33
N ALA A 209 -9.77 -0.82 10.45
CA ALA A 209 -8.71 -0.61 9.45
C ALA A 209 -7.81 -1.85 9.28
N LEU A 210 -7.48 -2.55 10.38
CA LEU A 210 -6.69 -3.79 10.35
C LEU A 210 -7.41 -4.94 9.65
N SER A 211 -8.73 -5.06 9.81
CA SER A 211 -9.52 -6.09 9.13
C SER A 211 -9.55 -5.93 7.60
N ARG A 212 -9.31 -4.71 7.10
CA ARG A 212 -9.27 -4.39 5.66
C ARG A 212 -7.90 -4.61 5.00
N VAL A 213 -6.89 -5.07 5.74
CA VAL A 213 -5.54 -5.26 5.19
C VAL A 213 -5.54 -6.35 4.11
N PRO A 214 -5.31 -6.04 2.82
CA PRO A 214 -5.30 -7.05 1.77
C PRO A 214 -4.00 -7.86 1.86
N GLY A 215 -4.03 -9.13 1.45
CA GLY A 215 -2.79 -9.89 1.28
C GLY A 215 -2.93 -11.37 1.58
N PRO A 216 -1.79 -12.09 1.63
CA PRO A 216 -1.80 -13.51 1.94
C PRO A 216 -2.26 -13.78 3.38
N ALA A 217 -2.75 -14.98 3.65
CA ALA A 217 -3.28 -15.40 4.95
C ALA A 217 -2.36 -15.10 6.14
N ALA A 218 -1.03 -15.23 5.98
CA ALA A 218 -0.07 -14.90 7.04
C ALA A 218 -0.06 -13.41 7.43
N ARG A 219 -0.36 -12.50 6.48
CA ARG A 219 -0.49 -11.07 6.74
C ARG A 219 -1.82 -10.76 7.44
N LEU A 220 -2.90 -11.38 6.99
CA LEU A 220 -4.23 -11.28 7.63
C LEU A 220 -4.18 -11.75 9.08
N ALA A 221 -3.63 -12.95 9.33
CA ALA A 221 -3.45 -13.48 10.68
C ALA A 221 -2.49 -12.65 11.55
N ALA A 222 -1.57 -11.87 10.95
CA ALA A 222 -0.76 -10.92 11.70
C ALA A 222 -1.55 -9.65 12.06
N ALA A 223 -2.37 -9.14 11.14
CA ALA A 223 -3.24 -7.99 11.39
C ALA A 223 -4.30 -8.30 12.45
N GLU A 224 -4.93 -9.48 12.38
CA GLU A 224 -5.89 -9.98 13.37
C GLU A 224 -5.26 -10.11 14.76
N ARG A 225 -4.08 -10.74 14.87
CA ARG A 225 -3.35 -10.80 16.15
C ARG A 225 -3.02 -9.43 16.74
N ILE A 226 -2.72 -8.44 15.90
CA ILE A 226 -2.50 -7.07 16.36
C ILE A 226 -3.83 -6.48 16.85
N ALA A 227 -4.92 -6.64 16.10
CA ALA A 227 -6.24 -6.13 16.44
C ALA A 227 -6.76 -6.71 17.77
N ASP A 228 -6.62 -8.02 17.97
CA ASP A 228 -6.99 -8.72 19.21
C ASP A 228 -6.08 -8.32 20.38
N GLY A 229 -4.81 -8.02 20.09
CA GLY A 229 -3.80 -7.60 21.05
C GLY A 229 -3.78 -6.10 21.35
N LEU A 230 -4.71 -5.30 20.82
CA LEU A 230 -4.79 -3.89 21.15
C LEU A 230 -5.20 -3.71 22.63
N PRO A 231 -4.34 -3.10 23.48
CA PRO A 231 -4.62 -2.92 24.90
C PRO A 231 -5.78 -1.93 25.15
N LEU A 232 -6.12 -1.71 26.43
CA LEU A 232 -7.16 -0.76 26.85
C LEU A 232 -8.55 -1.00 26.22
N ALA A 233 -8.88 -2.27 25.97
CA ALA A 233 -10.24 -2.67 25.57
C ALA A 233 -11.29 -2.29 26.63
N GLU A 234 -10.87 -2.29 27.90
CA GLU A 234 -11.64 -1.87 29.06
C GLU A 234 -10.98 -0.64 29.71
N PRO A 235 -11.75 0.20 30.41
CA PRO A 235 -11.19 1.29 31.20
C PRO A 235 -10.30 0.74 32.32
N LEU A 236 -9.26 1.49 32.69
CA LEU A 236 -8.39 1.15 33.80
C LEU A 236 -9.15 1.13 35.13
N PRO A 237 -8.76 0.23 36.06
CA PRO A 237 -9.48 0.03 37.30
C PRO A 237 -9.45 1.29 38.16
N ARG A 238 -10.61 1.63 38.75
CA ARG A 238 -10.72 2.72 39.73
C ARG A 238 -10.10 2.37 41.08
N ASN A 239 -10.18 1.08 41.41
CA ASN A 239 -9.93 0.52 42.72
C ASN A 239 -9.16 -0.79 42.60
N SER A 240 -8.35 -1.06 43.62
CA SER A 240 -7.78 -2.38 43.86
C SER A 240 -8.62 -3.07 44.94
N GLY A 241 -9.61 -3.84 44.50
CA GLY A 241 -10.61 -4.42 45.39
C GLY A 241 -11.48 -3.33 46.03
N THR A 242 -11.42 -3.21 47.36
CA THR A 242 -12.20 -2.22 48.12
C THR A 242 -11.51 -0.86 48.26
N TYR A 243 -10.25 -0.73 47.85
CA TYR A 243 -9.45 0.47 48.07
C TYR A 243 -9.33 1.30 46.80
N LEU A 244 -9.50 2.63 46.93
CA LEU A 244 -9.13 3.57 45.88
C LEU A 244 -7.62 3.51 45.65
N LEU A 245 -7.22 3.52 44.39
CA LEU A 245 -5.80 3.55 44.03
C LEU A 245 -5.20 4.92 44.37
N ASP A 246 -4.02 4.93 44.99
CA ASP A 246 -3.23 6.15 45.18
C ASP A 246 -2.64 6.65 43.85
N ASP A 247 -2.20 7.91 43.86
CA ASP A 247 -1.68 8.61 42.67
C ASP A 247 -0.44 7.92 42.08
N GLU A 248 0.43 7.40 42.95
CA GLU A 248 1.65 6.68 42.56
C GLU A 248 1.31 5.38 41.82
N THR A 249 0.39 4.58 42.36
CA THR A 249 -0.06 3.34 41.74
C THR A 249 -0.79 3.61 40.42
N ARG A 250 -1.63 4.66 40.35
CA ARG A 250 -2.27 5.06 39.08
C ARG A 250 -1.25 5.46 38.03
N THR A 251 -0.25 6.25 38.41
CA THR A 251 0.83 6.69 37.52
C THR A 251 1.66 5.50 37.02
N ARG A 252 1.99 4.54 37.91
CA ARG A 252 2.70 3.31 37.54
C ARG A 252 1.90 2.50 36.51
N ILE A 253 0.62 2.24 36.78
CA ILE A 253 -0.27 1.50 35.87
C ILE A 253 -0.36 2.22 34.52
N ALA A 254 -0.51 3.54 34.52
CA ALA A 254 -0.55 4.33 33.29
C ALA A 254 0.74 4.18 32.47
N ASN A 255 1.91 4.20 33.10
CA ASN A 255 3.20 4.01 32.43
C ASN A 255 3.37 2.59 31.88
N GLU A 256 2.95 1.56 32.62
CA GLU A 256 2.97 0.16 32.17
C GLU A 256 2.08 -0.04 30.94
N GLU A 257 0.88 0.52 30.95
CA GLU A 257 -0.05 0.47 29.82
C GLU A 257 0.46 1.26 28.61
N HIS A 258 1.05 2.44 28.84
CA HIS A 258 1.69 3.21 27.78
C HIS A 258 2.82 2.41 27.10
N ALA A 259 3.63 1.68 27.87
CA ALA A 259 4.67 0.80 27.35
C ALA A 259 4.08 -0.40 26.57
N SER A 260 2.99 -0.98 27.06
CA SER A 260 2.25 -2.07 26.39
C SER A 260 1.71 -1.62 25.02
N VAL A 261 1.05 -0.45 24.97
CA VAL A 261 0.55 0.17 23.74
C VAL A 261 1.70 0.41 22.76
N ALA A 262 2.79 1.03 23.22
CA ALA A 262 3.95 1.29 22.37
C ALA A 262 4.57 0.00 21.82
N SER A 263 4.63 -1.08 22.62
CA SER A 263 5.11 -2.39 22.19
C SER A 263 4.22 -3.01 21.11
N CYS A 264 2.90 -2.96 21.29
CA CYS A 264 1.93 -3.49 20.33
C CYS A 264 1.98 -2.73 18.99
N LEU A 265 1.99 -1.39 19.02
CA LEU A 265 2.03 -0.55 17.81
C LEU A 265 3.34 -0.67 17.04
N ARG A 266 4.46 -1.08 17.66
CA ARG A 266 5.72 -1.37 16.93
C ARG A 266 5.58 -2.53 15.93
N ALA A 267 4.56 -3.37 16.06
CA ALA A 267 4.30 -4.44 15.09
C ALA A 267 3.58 -3.95 13.82
N LEU A 268 2.90 -2.79 13.85
CA LEU A 268 2.15 -2.26 12.69
C LEU A 268 3.02 -1.99 11.45
N PRO A 269 4.22 -1.39 11.57
CA PRO A 269 5.11 -1.24 10.42
C PRO A 269 5.51 -2.58 9.77
N GLU A 270 5.51 -3.70 10.50
CA GLU A 270 5.82 -5.01 9.93
C GLU A 270 4.76 -5.47 8.91
N LEU A 271 3.49 -5.05 9.08
CA LEU A 271 2.42 -5.29 8.09
C LEU A 271 2.69 -4.61 6.75
N ASN A 272 3.54 -3.57 6.72
CA ASN A 272 3.91 -2.84 5.51
C ASN A 272 5.12 -3.43 4.77
N ARG A 273 5.74 -4.50 5.26
CA ARG A 273 6.85 -5.17 4.56
C ARG A 273 6.42 -5.68 3.18
N ALA A 274 7.39 -5.73 2.25
CA ALA A 274 7.17 -6.07 0.85
C ALA A 274 6.38 -7.38 0.68
N PHE A 275 5.57 -7.47 -0.38
CA PHE A 275 4.76 -8.65 -0.69
C PHE A 275 5.59 -9.95 -0.68
N LEU A 276 6.82 -9.90 -1.21
CA LEU A 276 7.76 -11.01 -1.23
C LEU A 276 8.09 -11.57 0.16
N TYR A 277 8.15 -10.71 1.19
CA TYR A 277 8.38 -11.14 2.57
C TYR A 277 7.23 -12.04 3.06
N TRP A 278 5.99 -11.64 2.78
CA TRP A 278 4.80 -12.37 3.22
C TRP A 278 4.55 -13.63 2.39
N SER A 279 4.80 -13.59 1.07
CA SER A 279 4.66 -14.76 0.21
C SER A 279 5.70 -15.83 0.53
N TRP A 280 6.92 -15.43 0.88
CA TRP A 280 7.94 -16.34 1.40
C TRP A 280 7.52 -16.97 2.74
N ARG A 281 6.95 -16.17 3.65
CA ARG A 281 6.48 -16.64 4.95
C ARG A 281 5.35 -17.67 4.82
N THR A 282 4.45 -17.53 3.85
CA THR A 282 3.40 -18.54 3.58
C THR A 282 3.94 -19.84 2.99
N ARG A 283 5.06 -19.81 2.27
CA ARG A 283 5.64 -21.00 1.62
C ARG A 283 6.51 -21.84 2.54
N ARG A 284 6.84 -21.36 3.75
CA ARG A 284 7.53 -22.20 4.73
C ARG A 284 6.49 -23.14 5.34
N PRO A 285 6.48 -24.44 4.99
CA PRO A 285 5.66 -25.41 5.72
C PRO A 285 6.03 -25.29 7.19
N GLY A 286 5.03 -25.15 8.05
CA GLY A 286 5.22 -25.02 9.48
C GLY A 286 5.94 -26.26 10.00
N SER A 287 7.25 -26.20 10.13
CA SER A 287 8.10 -27.29 10.61
C SER A 287 8.02 -27.46 12.14
N ALA A 288 6.86 -27.20 12.73
CA ALA A 288 6.68 -27.24 14.17
C ALA A 288 5.23 -27.51 14.56
N GLN A 289 4.79 -28.77 14.41
CA GLN A 289 3.98 -29.44 15.44
C GLN A 289 3.85 -30.96 15.22
N SER A 290 4.93 -31.64 14.83
CA SER A 290 5.06 -33.10 15.06
C SER A 290 5.95 -33.32 16.28
N GLY A 291 5.56 -32.71 17.40
CA GLY A 291 5.99 -33.13 18.72
C GLY A 291 4.97 -34.16 19.22
N THR A 292 5.02 -35.34 18.62
CA THR A 292 4.32 -36.53 19.10
C THR A 292 4.83 -36.77 20.51
N THR A 293 3.98 -36.50 21.50
CA THR A 293 4.15 -37.05 22.85
C THR A 293 3.95 -38.55 22.73
N GLU A 294 5.01 -39.25 22.35
CA GLU A 294 5.10 -40.70 22.48
C GLU A 294 5.33 -40.98 23.97
N GLY A 295 4.38 -41.72 24.55
CA GLY A 295 4.30 -41.97 25.98
C GLY A 295 5.52 -42.72 26.50
N ALA A 296 5.99 -42.28 27.67
CA ALA A 296 6.70 -43.15 28.57
C ALA A 296 5.64 -43.89 29.42
N GLU A 297 5.57 -45.20 29.24
CA GLU A 297 5.11 -46.15 30.25
C GLU A 297 6.09 -46.22 31.42
#